data_AF-A0A9E6RCQ9-F1
#
_entry.id   AF-A0A9E6RCQ9-F1
#
_cell.length_a   1.000
_cell.length_b   1.000
_cell.length_c   1.000
_cell.angle_alpha   90.00
_cell.angle_beta   90.00
_cell.angle_gamma   90.00
#
_symmetry.space_group_name_H-M   'P 1'
#
loop_
_entity.id
_entity.type
_entity.pdbx_description
1 polymer ?
#
loop_
_entity_poly.entity_id
_entity_poly.type
_entity_poly.pdbx_seq_one_letter_code
_entity_poly.pdbx_strand_id
1 'polypeptide(L)'
;MAATKASKKSPKDNPSIKNPEVYEALREQGASPEKAARISNAQAKYGTKGKNAPSTKGGKSPDYEEWRRDDLYAKAREIGLAGLSRASKGDIIHALRTH
;
A
#
# COMPACT_ATOMS: atom_id res chain seq x y z
N MET A 1 -32.63 -12.11 -26.95
CA MET A 1 -32.00 -10.85 -26.47
C MET A 1 -30.54 -10.87 -26.90
N ALA A 2 -30.20 -10.15 -27.96
CA ALA A 2 -28.84 -10.13 -28.52
C ALA A 2 -27.97 -9.17 -27.71
N ALA A 3 -27.02 -9.72 -26.95
CA ALA A 3 -25.97 -8.92 -26.31
C ALA A 3 -25.11 -8.29 -27.41
N THR A 4 -25.13 -6.95 -27.48
CA THR A 4 -24.29 -6.18 -28.38
C THR A 4 -22.83 -6.45 -28.04
N LYS A 5 -22.14 -7.20 -28.90
CA LYS A 5 -20.70 -7.43 -28.83
C LYS A 5 -20.01 -6.12 -29.18
N ALA A 6 -19.95 -5.19 -28.21
CA ALA A 6 -19.16 -3.99 -28.32
C ALA A 6 -17.75 -4.40 -28.76
N SER A 7 -17.28 -3.79 -29.86
CA SER A 7 -15.94 -3.96 -30.42
C SER A 7 -14.91 -3.81 -29.30
N LYS A 8 -14.48 -4.92 -28.70
CA LYS A 8 -13.44 -4.91 -27.66
C LYS A 8 -12.13 -4.73 -28.39
N LYS A 9 -11.70 -3.47 -28.52
CA LYS A 9 -10.32 -3.13 -28.85
C LYS A 9 -9.40 -3.92 -27.92
N SER A 10 -8.48 -4.71 -28.47
CA SER A 10 -7.65 -5.60 -27.66
C SER A 10 -6.80 -4.75 -26.72
N PRO A 11 -6.56 -5.18 -25.47
CA PRO A 11 -5.70 -4.44 -24.56
C PRO A 11 -4.28 -4.25 -25.10
N LYS A 12 -3.83 -5.09 -26.05
CA LYS A 12 -2.61 -4.93 -26.84
C LYS A 12 -2.59 -3.67 -27.71
N ASP A 13 -3.75 -3.18 -28.14
CA ASP A 13 -3.90 -1.98 -28.97
C ASP A 13 -4.08 -0.69 -28.13
N ASN A 14 -4.06 -0.82 -26.79
CA ASN A 14 -4.18 0.31 -25.87
C ASN A 14 -2.80 0.67 -25.30
N PRO A 15 -2.20 1.81 -25.70
CA PRO A 15 -0.87 2.21 -25.22
C PRO A 15 -0.82 2.49 -23.71
N SER A 16 -1.98 2.57 -23.05
CA SER A 16 -2.10 2.78 -21.61
C SER A 16 -1.97 1.48 -20.79
N ILE A 17 -2.12 0.29 -21.40
CA ILE A 17 -2.04 -1.01 -20.71
C ILE A 17 -0.66 -1.60 -20.94
N LYS A 18 0.15 -1.64 -19.89
CA LYS A 18 1.54 -2.12 -19.95
C LYS A 18 1.67 -3.64 -19.86
N ASN A 19 0.66 -4.33 -19.33
CA ASN A 19 0.61 -5.79 -19.28
C ASN A 19 -0.79 -6.27 -19.70
N PRO A 20 -1.01 -6.53 -20.99
CA PRO A 20 -2.32 -6.91 -21.52
C PRO A 20 -2.80 -8.27 -21.02
N GLU A 21 -1.89 -9.23 -20.80
CA GLU A 21 -2.24 -10.59 -20.34
C GLU A 21 -2.84 -10.56 -18.92
N VAL A 22 -2.21 -9.81 -18.02
CA VAL A 22 -2.73 -9.62 -16.65
C VAL A 22 -4.04 -8.86 -16.66
N TYR A 23 -4.17 -7.87 -17.54
CA TYR A 23 -5.42 -7.13 -17.69
C TYR A 23 -6.57 -8.06 -18.10
N GLU A 24 -6.38 -8.91 -19.11
CA GLU A 24 -7.40 -9.86 -19.56
C GLU A 24 -7.76 -10.87 -18.46
N ALA A 25 -6.77 -11.45 -17.80
CA ALA A 25 -7.00 -12.39 -16.70
C ALA A 25 -7.82 -11.74 -15.56
N LEU A 26 -7.58 -10.47 -15.24
CA LEU A 26 -8.35 -9.73 -14.24
C LEU A 26 -9.77 -9.44 -14.72
N ARG A 27 -9.98 -9.15 -16.02
CA ARG A 27 -11.32 -8.97 -16.62
C ARG A 27 -12.12 -10.26 -16.60
N GLU A 28 -11.49 -11.40 -16.83
CA GLU A 28 -12.11 -12.73 -16.73
C GLU A 28 -12.47 -13.09 -15.30
N GLN A 29 -11.64 -12.68 -14.32
CA GLN A 29 -11.95 -12.78 -12.89
C GLN A 29 -13.04 -11.81 -12.41
N GLY A 30 -13.65 -11.03 -13.31
CA GLY A 30 -14.73 -10.09 -12.97
C GLY A 30 -14.25 -8.73 -12.45
N ALA A 31 -12.96 -8.40 -12.55
CA ALA A 31 -12.48 -7.08 -12.17
C ALA A 31 -12.97 -6.00 -13.16
N SER A 32 -13.28 -4.82 -12.61
CA SER A 32 -13.60 -3.63 -13.40
C SER A 32 -12.42 -3.21 -14.28
N PRO A 33 -12.66 -2.57 -15.45
CA PRO A 33 -11.61 -2.17 -16.39
C PRO A 33 -10.51 -1.31 -15.75
N GLU A 34 -10.88 -0.34 -14.92
CA GLU A 34 -9.94 0.54 -14.23
C GLU A 34 -9.08 -0.21 -13.20
N LYS A 35 -9.68 -1.14 -12.44
CA LYS A 35 -8.98 -1.96 -11.45
C LYS A 35 -7.97 -2.87 -12.14
N ALA A 36 -8.39 -3.52 -13.23
CA ALA A 36 -7.52 -4.36 -14.04
C ALA A 36 -6.33 -3.56 -14.59
N ALA A 37 -6.57 -2.38 -15.17
CA ALA A 37 -5.53 -1.52 -15.73
C ALA A 37 -4.52 -1.03 -14.67
N ARG A 38 -4.99 -0.67 -13.47
CA ARG A 38 -4.10 -0.26 -12.36
C ARG A 38 -3.19 -1.40 -11.92
N ILE A 39 -3.74 -2.61 -11.73
CA ILE A 39 -2.97 -3.77 -11.27
C ILE A 39 -2.00 -4.23 -12.36
N SER A 40 -2.43 -4.32 -13.62
CA SER A 40 -1.56 -4.69 -14.73
C SER A 40 -0.40 -3.71 -14.91
N ASN A 41 -0.66 -2.41 -14.79
CA ASN A 41 0.36 -1.38 -14.90
C ASN A 41 1.29 -1.36 -13.68
N ALA A 42 0.77 -1.59 -12.48
CA ALA A 42 1.57 -1.70 -11.27
C ALA A 42 2.50 -2.92 -11.34
N GLN A 43 2.01 -4.08 -11.77
CA GLN A 43 2.83 -5.28 -11.94
C GLN A 43 3.88 -5.11 -13.04
N ALA A 44 3.54 -4.45 -14.17
CA ALA A 44 4.50 -4.13 -15.22
C ALA A 44 5.58 -3.14 -14.76
N LYS A 45 5.21 -2.14 -13.96
CA LYS A 45 6.12 -1.08 -13.49
C LYS A 45 7.01 -1.53 -12.34
N TYR A 46 6.49 -2.36 -11.45
CA TYR A 46 7.14 -2.67 -10.17
C TYR A 46 7.51 -4.16 -10.02
N GLY A 47 7.04 -5.04 -10.91
CA GLY A 47 7.21 -6.49 -10.81
C GLY A 47 6.48 -7.09 -9.59
N THR A 48 6.38 -8.42 -9.53
CA THR A 48 5.88 -9.16 -8.35
C THR A 48 6.90 -9.24 -7.21
N LYS A 49 8.17 -8.91 -7.48
CA LYS A 49 9.30 -8.98 -6.53
C LYS A 49 10.23 -7.76 -6.62
N GLY A 50 9.68 -6.57 -6.86
CA GLY A 50 10.48 -5.35 -6.86
C GLY A 50 10.44 -4.63 -5.51
N LYS A 51 11.56 -4.01 -5.16
CA LYS A 51 11.78 -2.96 -4.14
C LYS A 51 10.74 -1.80 -4.12
N ASN A 52 9.80 -1.79 -5.06
CA ASN A 52 8.72 -0.83 -5.21
C ASN A 52 7.31 -1.49 -5.17
N ALA A 53 7.21 -2.76 -4.78
CA ALA A 53 5.93 -3.39 -4.50
C ALA A 53 5.24 -2.61 -3.37
N PRO A 54 3.97 -2.20 -3.54
CA PRO A 54 3.25 -1.40 -2.54
C PRO A 54 3.17 -2.10 -1.16
N SER A 55 3.33 -3.42 -1.12
CA SER A 55 3.28 -4.23 0.11
C SER A 55 4.62 -4.37 0.83
N THR A 56 5.77 -3.98 0.24
CA THR A 56 7.09 -4.26 0.82
C THR A 56 7.78 -3.02 1.41
N LYS A 57 7.33 -1.81 1.05
CA LYS A 57 8.05 -0.56 1.41
C LYS A 57 7.63 0.09 2.74
N GLY A 58 7.07 -0.69 3.67
CA GLY A 58 6.78 -0.22 5.02
C GLY A 58 6.46 -1.39 5.91
N GLY A 59 7.30 -1.66 6.92
CA GLY A 59 6.98 -2.76 7.84
C GLY A 59 8.07 -3.30 8.72
N LYS A 60 9.19 -2.60 8.95
CA LYS A 60 10.07 -2.85 10.10
C LYS A 60 10.71 -1.54 10.54
N SER A 61 9.91 -0.62 11.06
CA SER A 61 10.48 0.25 12.09
C SER A 61 10.71 -0.64 13.30
N PRO A 62 11.88 -0.58 13.97
CA PRO A 62 12.08 -1.31 15.22
C PRO A 62 10.90 -1.01 16.14
N ASP A 63 10.39 -2.06 16.79
CA ASP A 63 9.27 -1.91 17.72
C ASP A 63 9.62 -0.86 18.76
N TYR A 64 8.64 -0.04 19.14
CA TYR A 64 8.85 0.99 20.15
C TYR A 64 9.31 0.38 21.49
N GLU A 65 9.03 -0.90 21.72
CA GLU A 65 9.53 -1.75 22.79
C GLU A 65 11.05 -1.79 22.87
N GLU A 66 11.78 -1.62 21.76
CA GLU A 66 13.25 -1.63 21.72
C GLU A 66 13.87 -0.26 22.04
N TRP A 67 13.11 0.82 21.93
CA TRP A 67 13.61 2.19 22.13
C TRP A 67 13.79 2.52 23.61
N ARG A 68 14.69 3.44 23.96
CA ARG A 68 14.73 3.96 25.35
C ARG A 68 13.53 4.85 25.60
N ARG A 69 13.14 4.96 26.87
CA ARG A 69 12.04 5.81 27.31
C ARG A 69 12.23 7.27 26.88
N ASP A 70 13.46 7.79 26.97
CA ASP A 70 13.80 9.16 26.55
C ASP A 70 13.60 9.38 25.05
N ASP A 71 13.98 8.42 24.20
CA ASP A 71 13.76 8.48 22.75
C ASP A 71 12.27 8.47 22.39
N LEU A 72 11.50 7.62 23.06
CA LEU A 72 10.05 7.54 22.90
C LEU A 72 9.37 8.84 23.35
N TYR A 73 9.83 9.41 24.47
CA TYR A 73 9.33 10.69 24.97
C TYR A 73 9.67 11.83 24.00
N ALA A 74 10.88 11.87 23.47
CA ALA A 74 11.28 12.85 22.45
C ALA A 74 10.42 12.74 21.20
N LYS A 75 10.18 11.51 20.72
CA LYS A 75 9.30 11.25 19.57
C LYS A 75 7.86 11.69 19.84
N ALA A 76 7.35 11.41 21.04
CA ALA A 76 6.02 11.82 21.46
C ALA A 76 5.87 13.35 21.47
N ARG A 77 6.90 14.08 21.93
CA ARG A 77 6.93 15.55 21.88
C ARG A 77 6.99 16.10 20.47
N GLU A 78 7.74 15.46 19.57
CA GLU A 78 7.85 15.87 18.15
C GLU A 78 6.48 15.87 17.46
N ILE A 79 5.62 14.90 17.79
CA ILE A 79 4.28 14.79 17.23
C ILE A 79 3.19 15.51 18.07
N GLY A 80 3.57 16.16 19.17
CA GLY A 80 2.66 16.97 19.99
C GLY A 80 1.93 16.24 21.11
N LEU A 81 2.35 15.02 21.49
CA LEU A 81 1.84 14.33 22.68
C LEU A 81 2.45 14.93 23.96
N ALA A 82 1.65 15.73 24.68
CA ALA A 82 2.01 16.32 25.97
C ALA A 82 1.61 15.42 27.16
N GLY A 83 2.11 15.74 28.36
CA GLY A 83 1.71 15.06 29.61
C GLY A 83 2.39 13.71 29.88
N LEU A 84 3.32 13.28 29.03
CA LEU A 84 3.99 11.98 29.13
C LEU A 84 5.27 11.97 29.99
N SER A 85 5.65 13.10 30.59
CA SER A 85 6.89 13.23 31.36
C SER A 85 6.96 12.31 32.59
N ARG A 86 5.80 12.00 33.19
CA ARG A 86 5.64 11.05 34.30
C ARG A 86 5.13 9.67 33.85
N ALA A 87 4.85 9.50 32.56
CA ALA A 87 4.31 8.25 32.02
C ALA A 87 5.39 7.16 31.96
N SER A 88 4.99 5.90 32.11
CA SER A 88 5.92 4.78 31.96
C SER A 88 6.31 4.59 30.49
N LYS A 89 7.38 3.83 30.22
CA LYS A 89 7.76 3.48 28.84
C LYS A 89 6.57 2.87 28.08
N GLY A 90 5.82 1.97 28.72
CA GLY A 90 4.65 1.33 28.12
C GLY A 90 3.54 2.32 27.76
N ASP A 91 3.25 3.27 28.63
CA ASP A 91 2.23 4.31 28.38
C ASP A 91 2.62 5.21 27.19
N ILE A 92 3.90 5.56 27.08
CA ILE A 92 4.42 6.37 25.96
C ILE A 92 4.30 5.58 24.65
N ILE A 93 4.65 4.29 24.65
CA ILE A 93 4.49 3.41 23.48
C ILE A 93 3.01 3.32 23.07
N HIS A 94 2.12 3.14 24.04
CA HIS A 94 0.68 3.09 23.78
C HIS A 94 0.16 4.38 23.16
N ALA A 95 0.56 5.54 23.69
CA ALA A 95 0.21 6.84 23.14
C ALA A 95 0.74 7.02 21.71
N LEU A 96 1.99 6.62 21.44
CA LEU A 96 2.59 6.65 20.09
C LEU A 96 1.88 5.72 19.08
N ARG A 97 1.32 4.59 19.54
CA ARG A 97 0.60 3.64 18.68
C ARG A 97 -0.85 4.02 18.41
N THR A 98 -1.46 4.82 19.28
CA THR A 98 -2.88 5.18 19.21
C THR A 98 -3.10 6.54 18.53
N HIS A 99 -2.05 7.36 18.43
CA HIS A 99 -2.04 8.61 17.68
C HIS A 99 -2.01 8.34 16.17
#